data_AF-A0A2U2P9Q1-F1
#
_entry.id   AF-A0A2U2P9Q1-F1
#
_cell.length_a   1.000
_cell.length_b   1.000
_cell.length_c   1.000
_cell.angle_alpha   90.00
_cell.angle_beta   90.00
_cell.angle_gamma   90.00
#
_symmetry.space_group_name_H-M   'P 1'
#
loop_
_entity.id
_entity.type
_entity.pdbx_description
1 polymer ?
#
loop_
_entity_poly.entity_id
_entity_poly.type
_entity_poly.pdbx_seq_one_letter_code
_entity_poly.pdbx_strand_id
1 'polypeptide(L)'
;ERSYRFEYDNLQRLKNALYQERPSGGSWGNAGAYDEKNIRYDENGNILSLQRNAYISGTIITMDNLSYSYEGNRLSSLSDGGSSTLGVKNLTGSAAAYSYDESGSLTGDPKKGTTLSYNILGRTEKVTITTSAGRYISYTYDATGVLVRKQQYDNNSLQKTTDYIAGFVYENGALSYFGMAEGRVRNTGSSLKAEYMVKDYQGNVRV
;
A
#
# COMPACT_ATOMS: atom_id res chain seq x y z
N GLU A 1 9.60 -23.61 -7.32
CA GLU A 1 8.36 -23.64 -6.53
C GLU A 1 8.49 -22.71 -5.35
N ARG A 2 7.37 -22.08 -4.95
CA ARG A 2 7.28 -21.19 -3.79
C ARG A 2 6.18 -21.71 -2.88
N SER A 3 6.35 -21.62 -1.56
CA SER A 3 5.37 -22.09 -0.58
C SER A 3 5.23 -21.11 0.56
N TYR A 4 4.01 -20.97 1.06
CA TYR A 4 3.69 -20.27 2.30
C TYR A 4 2.96 -21.20 3.27
N ARG A 5 3.39 -21.20 4.54
CA ARG A 5 2.63 -21.80 5.64
C ARG A 5 1.98 -20.68 6.45
N PHE A 6 0.65 -20.68 6.49
CA PHE A 6 -0.13 -19.73 7.27
C PHE A 6 -0.47 -20.32 8.63
N GLU A 7 -0.26 -19.55 9.68
CA GLU A 7 -0.58 -19.91 11.06
C GLU A 7 -1.55 -18.87 11.61
N TYR A 8 -2.58 -19.32 12.32
CA TYR A 8 -3.65 -18.48 12.84
C TYR A 8 -3.75 -18.63 14.36
N ASP A 9 -4.28 -17.61 15.03
CA ASP A 9 -4.69 -17.73 16.43
C ASP A 9 -6.07 -18.42 16.56
N ASN A 10 -6.53 -18.62 17.79
CA ASN A 10 -7.81 -19.28 18.07
C ASN A 10 -9.04 -18.46 17.59
N LEU A 11 -8.85 -17.19 17.24
CA LEU A 11 -9.87 -16.32 16.64
C LEU A 11 -9.74 -16.25 15.11
N GLN A 12 -8.94 -17.15 14.51
CA GLN A 12 -8.69 -17.23 13.07
C GLN A 12 -8.01 -15.97 12.50
N ARG A 13 -7.25 -15.23 13.32
CA ARG A 13 -6.45 -14.09 12.87
C ARG A 13 -5.04 -14.56 12.51
N LEU A 14 -4.47 -14.02 11.43
CA LEU A 14 -3.17 -14.42 10.92
C LEU A 14 -2.06 -14.08 11.94
N LYS A 15 -1.27 -15.07 12.36
CA LYS A 15 -0.09 -14.88 13.20
C LYS A 15 1.19 -14.82 12.38
N ASN A 16 1.32 -15.75 11.43
CA ASN A 16 2.50 -15.90 10.60
C ASN A 16 2.12 -16.35 9.18
N ALA A 17 2.80 -15.81 8.17
CA ALA A 17 2.91 -16.32 6.82
C ALA A 17 4.39 -16.63 6.57
N LEU A 18 4.75 -17.91 6.63
CA LEU A 18 6.14 -18.36 6.61
C LEU A 18 6.51 -18.89 5.23
N TYR A 19 7.53 -18.30 4.61
CA TYR A 19 7.92 -18.62 3.25
C TYR A 19 9.05 -19.65 3.17
N GLN A 20 9.06 -20.38 2.06
CA GLN A 20 10.20 -21.12 1.56
C GLN A 20 10.09 -21.28 0.03
N GLU A 21 11.22 -21.56 -0.62
CA GLU A 21 11.24 -21.87 -2.05
C GLU A 21 12.22 -22.98 -2.39
N ARG A 22 12.02 -23.60 -3.55
CA ARG A 22 12.98 -24.54 -4.13
C ARG A 22 13.07 -24.36 -5.64
N PRO A 23 14.24 -24.53 -6.25
CA PRO A 23 14.34 -24.67 -7.70
C PRO A 23 13.73 -26.02 -8.14
N SER A 24 13.47 -26.17 -9.44
CA SER A 24 12.96 -27.43 -9.99
C SER A 24 13.95 -28.56 -9.69
N GLY A 25 13.48 -29.64 -9.05
CA GLY A 25 14.32 -30.78 -8.66
C GLY A 25 15.31 -30.52 -7.52
N GLY A 26 15.24 -29.37 -6.83
CA GLY A 26 16.12 -29.02 -5.72
C GLY A 26 15.48 -29.14 -4.33
N SER A 27 16.28 -28.84 -3.31
CA SER A 27 15.85 -28.79 -1.90
C SER A 27 15.17 -27.46 -1.56
N TRP A 28 14.28 -27.50 -0.57
CA TRP A 28 13.72 -26.28 0.03
C TRP A 28 14.80 -25.46 0.73
N GLY A 29 14.78 -24.16 0.48
CA GLY A 29 15.71 -23.17 1.01
C GLY A 29 15.05 -21.81 1.16
N ASN A 30 15.86 -20.80 1.50
CA ASN A 30 15.42 -19.43 1.78
C ASN A 30 14.23 -19.36 2.76
N ALA A 31 14.18 -20.32 3.70
CA ALA A 31 13.18 -20.35 4.75
C ALA A 31 13.28 -19.06 5.56
N GLY A 32 12.19 -18.30 5.63
CA GLY A 32 12.15 -17.02 6.32
C GLY A 32 12.30 -15.78 5.43
N ALA A 33 12.61 -15.95 4.14
CA ALA A 33 12.58 -14.86 3.15
C ALA A 33 11.14 -14.38 2.95
N TYR A 34 10.84 -13.09 2.91
CA TYR A 34 9.45 -12.62 2.70
C TYR A 34 8.43 -13.10 3.76
N ASP A 35 8.88 -13.53 4.94
CA ASP A 35 7.97 -13.81 6.06
C ASP A 35 7.17 -12.57 6.43
N GLU A 36 5.91 -12.77 6.81
CA GLU A 36 5.14 -11.86 7.66
C GLU A 36 4.90 -12.59 8.98
N LYS A 37 5.48 -12.13 10.08
CA LYS A 37 5.47 -12.89 11.34
C LYS A 37 5.42 -12.00 12.56
N ASN A 38 5.30 -12.64 13.72
CA ASN A 38 5.16 -11.95 15.00
C ASN A 38 3.97 -10.99 14.99
N ILE A 39 2.91 -11.37 14.27
CA ILE A 39 1.68 -10.59 14.23
C ILE A 39 0.98 -10.80 15.56
N ARG A 40 0.78 -9.69 16.28
CA ARG A 40 0.08 -9.66 17.56
C ARG A 40 -1.11 -8.73 17.43
N TYR A 41 -2.15 -9.02 18.20
CA TYR A 41 -3.37 -8.24 18.22
C TYR A 41 -3.73 -7.88 19.66
N ASP A 42 -4.39 -6.74 19.84
CA ASP A 42 -5.11 -6.48 21.09
C ASP A 42 -6.44 -7.26 21.14
N GLU A 43 -7.19 -7.08 22.23
CA GLU A 43 -8.48 -7.73 22.45
C GLU A 43 -9.56 -7.25 21.46
N ASN A 44 -9.42 -6.04 20.91
CA ASN A 44 -10.32 -5.48 19.90
C ASN A 44 -9.94 -5.91 18.47
N GLY A 45 -8.83 -6.63 18.30
CA GLY A 45 -8.36 -7.10 17.00
C GLY A 45 -7.48 -6.11 16.23
N ASN A 46 -7.02 -5.02 16.85
CA ASN A 46 -6.05 -4.12 16.25
C ASN A 46 -4.66 -4.77 16.25
N ILE A 47 -3.91 -4.65 15.15
CA ILE A 47 -2.55 -5.19 15.05
C ILE A 47 -1.62 -4.39 15.95
N LEU A 48 -0.93 -5.02 16.90
CA LEU A 48 0.04 -4.41 17.81
C LEU A 48 1.47 -4.49 17.28
N SER A 49 1.80 -5.57 16.56
CA SER A 49 3.11 -5.71 15.91
C SER A 49 3.03 -6.51 14.63
N LEU A 50 3.99 -6.29 13.74
CA LEU A 50 4.22 -7.06 12.52
C LEU A 50 5.70 -6.98 12.15
N GLN A 51 6.35 -8.12 11.97
CA GLN A 51 7.69 -8.19 11.41
C GLN A 51 7.61 -8.72 9.98
N ARG A 52 8.30 -8.05 9.04
CA ARG A 52 8.41 -8.51 7.66
C ARG A 52 9.86 -8.69 7.27
N ASN A 53 10.13 -9.78 6.56
CA ASN A 53 11.44 -10.04 6.01
C ASN A 53 11.49 -9.75 4.50
N ALA A 54 12.69 -9.55 3.97
CA ALA A 54 12.95 -9.51 2.54
C ALA A 54 14.15 -10.39 2.21
N TYR A 55 14.22 -10.86 0.97
CA TYR A 55 15.40 -11.54 0.43
C TYR A 55 16.06 -10.65 -0.61
N ILE A 56 17.24 -10.11 -0.26
CA ILE A 56 17.96 -9.14 -1.09
C ILE A 56 19.40 -9.61 -1.21
N SER A 57 19.86 -9.73 -2.46
CA SER A 57 21.24 -10.10 -2.78
C SER A 57 21.73 -11.34 -2.04
N GLY A 58 20.88 -12.37 -1.95
CA GLY A 58 21.20 -13.64 -1.29
C GLY A 58 21.01 -13.67 0.24
N THR A 59 20.62 -12.55 0.85
CA THR A 59 20.49 -12.43 2.32
C THR A 59 19.05 -12.19 2.73
N ILE A 60 18.61 -12.90 3.78
CA ILE A 60 17.35 -12.60 4.46
C ILE A 60 17.59 -11.46 5.45
N ILE A 61 16.84 -10.38 5.32
CA ILE A 61 16.91 -9.23 6.23
C ILE A 61 15.53 -8.94 6.81
N THR A 62 15.49 -8.37 8.01
CA THR A 62 14.27 -7.77 8.56
C THR A 62 14.02 -6.45 7.84
N MET A 63 13.03 -6.45 6.97
CA MET A 63 12.59 -5.26 6.23
C MET A 63 11.84 -4.31 7.14
N ASP A 64 10.88 -4.83 7.90
CA ASP A 64 10.10 -4.07 8.88
C ASP A 64 10.05 -4.81 10.21
N ASN A 65 10.05 -4.05 11.30
CA ASN A 65 9.72 -4.50 12.65
C ASN A 65 8.77 -3.46 13.26
N LEU A 66 7.50 -3.58 12.89
CA LEU A 66 6.47 -2.58 13.12
C LEU A 66 5.87 -2.74 14.52
N SER A 67 5.78 -1.61 15.23
CA SER A 67 4.98 -1.46 16.44
C SER A 67 3.90 -0.41 16.22
N TYR A 68 2.68 -0.75 16.61
CA TYR A 68 1.48 0.07 16.39
C TYR A 68 0.93 0.52 17.74
N SER A 69 0.48 1.77 17.81
CA SER A 69 -0.23 2.32 18.97
C SER A 69 -1.57 2.89 18.52
N TYR A 70 -2.57 2.81 19.39
CA TYR A 70 -3.94 3.22 19.08
C TYR A 70 -4.53 4.09 20.18
N GLU A 71 -5.49 4.93 19.79
CA GLU A 71 -6.49 5.55 20.65
C GLU A 71 -7.84 4.90 20.34
N GLY A 72 -8.31 3.98 21.19
CA GLY A 72 -9.40 3.07 20.84
C GLY A 72 -9.01 2.19 19.64
N ASN A 73 -9.78 2.22 18.56
CA ASN A 73 -9.47 1.50 17.30
C ASN A 73 -8.81 2.39 16.23
N ARG A 74 -8.33 3.59 16.62
CA ARG A 74 -7.74 4.55 15.69
C ARG A 74 -6.22 4.58 15.85
N LEU A 75 -5.49 4.27 14.78
CA LEU A 75 -4.02 4.22 14.78
C LEU A 75 -3.44 5.59 15.14
N SER A 76 -2.78 5.71 16.29
CA SER A 76 -2.18 6.97 16.74
C SER A 76 -0.72 7.09 16.28
N SER A 77 0.03 5.98 16.28
CA SER A 77 1.40 5.98 15.81
C SER A 77 1.83 4.63 15.24
N LEU A 78 2.84 4.68 14.39
CA LEU A 78 3.52 3.53 13.80
C LEU A 78 5.03 3.81 13.86
N SER A 79 5.77 2.89 14.45
CA SER A 79 7.24 2.91 14.46
C SER A 79 7.78 1.66 13.78
N ASP A 80 8.88 1.81 13.07
CA ASP A 80 9.58 0.70 12.44
C ASP A 80 11.00 0.58 13.02
N GLY A 81 11.29 -0.58 13.64
CA GLY A 81 12.63 -0.95 14.10
C GLY A 81 13.42 -1.80 13.10
N GLY A 82 12.92 -1.94 11.87
CA GLY A 82 13.53 -2.66 10.77
C GLY A 82 14.46 -1.78 9.94
N SER A 83 14.40 -1.94 8.61
CA SER A 83 15.23 -1.19 7.67
C SER A 83 14.74 0.24 7.50
N SER A 84 15.65 1.22 7.53
CA SER A 84 15.31 2.62 7.20
C SER A 84 15.16 2.89 5.70
N THR A 85 15.61 1.96 4.84
CA THR A 85 15.66 2.15 3.38
C THR A 85 14.67 1.28 2.62
N LEU A 86 14.03 0.33 3.29
CA LEU A 86 13.03 -0.58 2.74
C LEU A 86 11.73 -0.50 3.55
N GLY A 87 10.69 -1.23 3.16
CA GLY A 87 9.46 -1.31 3.95
C GLY A 87 8.78 0.04 4.21
N VAL A 88 8.23 0.19 5.41
CA VAL A 88 7.64 1.41 5.93
C VAL A 88 8.73 2.44 6.20
N LYS A 89 8.57 3.63 5.61
CA LYS A 89 9.55 4.71 5.75
C LYS A 89 8.99 5.88 6.52
N ASN A 90 9.76 6.35 7.50
CA ASN A 90 9.58 7.67 8.06
C ASN A 90 10.42 8.67 7.25
N LEU A 91 9.79 9.30 6.25
CA LEU A 91 10.44 10.20 5.30
C LEU A 91 10.80 11.56 5.90
N THR A 92 10.18 11.93 7.01
CA THR A 92 10.40 13.23 7.68
C THR A 92 11.19 13.11 8.98
N GLY A 93 11.35 11.89 9.51
CA GLY A 93 11.88 11.65 10.86
C GLY A 93 10.89 12.02 11.98
N SER A 94 9.64 12.38 11.66
CA SER A 94 8.69 12.86 12.65
C SER A 94 8.18 11.76 13.57
N ALA A 95 8.21 12.03 14.88
CA ALA A 95 7.59 11.19 15.91
C ALA A 95 6.13 11.56 16.17
N ALA A 96 5.60 12.64 15.58
CA ALA A 96 4.24 13.11 15.83
C ALA A 96 3.16 12.05 15.50
N ALA A 97 2.06 12.06 16.24
CA ALA A 97 0.94 11.17 16.00
C ALA A 97 0.22 11.48 14.68
N TYR A 98 -0.46 10.47 14.12
CA TYR A 98 -1.42 10.69 13.03
C TYR A 98 -2.55 11.61 13.50
N SER A 99 -3.00 12.51 12.62
CA SER A 99 -4.13 13.39 12.90
C SER A 99 -5.36 12.94 12.14
N TYR A 100 -6.53 13.16 12.74
CA TYR A 100 -7.83 12.76 12.21
C TYR A 100 -8.83 13.89 12.38
N ASP A 101 -9.86 13.92 11.55
CA ASP A 101 -11.04 14.75 11.78
C ASP A 101 -12.03 14.09 12.75
N GLU A 102 -13.12 14.79 13.07
CA GLU A 102 -14.18 14.32 13.97
C GLU A 102 -14.90 13.08 13.46
N SER A 103 -14.92 12.87 12.13
CA SER A 103 -15.50 11.67 11.50
C SER A 103 -14.56 10.46 11.55
N GLY A 104 -13.32 10.65 11.99
CA GLY A 104 -12.30 9.61 12.07
C GLY A 104 -11.47 9.44 10.80
N SER A 105 -11.61 10.34 9.82
CA SER A 105 -10.81 10.29 8.59
C SER A 105 -9.41 10.87 8.82
N LEU A 106 -8.37 10.23 8.27
CA LEU A 106 -6.98 10.65 8.45
C LEU A 106 -6.74 12.01 7.79
N THR A 107 -6.34 13.03 8.54
CA THR A 107 -6.03 14.37 8.01
C THR A 107 -4.53 14.62 7.89
N GLY A 108 -3.69 13.82 8.53
CA GLY A 108 -2.25 14.01 8.54
C GLY A 108 -1.45 12.74 8.84
N ASP A 109 -0.51 12.44 7.96
CA ASP A 109 0.54 11.46 8.16
C ASP A 109 1.88 12.21 8.27
N PRO A 110 2.36 12.48 9.50
CA PRO A 110 3.59 13.22 9.69
C PRO A 110 4.82 12.42 9.28
N LYS A 111 4.78 11.07 9.27
CA LYS A 111 5.91 10.23 8.86
C LYS A 111 6.14 10.32 7.36
N LYS A 112 5.07 10.42 6.57
CA LYS A 112 5.16 10.69 5.12
C LYS A 112 5.29 12.17 4.79
N GLY A 113 4.96 13.06 5.72
CA GLY A 113 4.89 14.49 5.47
C GLY A 113 3.72 14.82 4.55
N THR A 114 2.53 14.31 4.88
CA THR A 114 1.34 14.52 4.06
C THR A 114 0.13 14.95 4.87
N THR A 115 -0.68 15.84 4.31
CA THR A 115 -2.02 16.16 4.82
C THR A 115 -3.08 15.78 3.80
N LEU A 116 -4.28 15.46 4.28
CA LEU A 116 -5.40 15.02 3.46
C LEU A 116 -6.63 15.87 3.75
N SER A 117 -7.38 16.22 2.70
CA SER A 117 -8.71 16.80 2.80
C SER A 117 -9.72 15.93 2.09
N TYR A 118 -10.99 16.08 2.48
CA TYR A 118 -12.10 15.28 2.01
C TYR A 118 -13.20 16.17 1.47
N ASN A 119 -13.91 15.71 0.44
CA ASN A 119 -15.08 16.40 -0.08
C ASN A 119 -16.33 16.07 0.76
N ILE A 120 -17.47 16.65 0.40
CA ILE A 120 -18.76 16.45 1.09
C ILE A 120 -19.26 14.99 1.09
N LEU A 121 -18.73 14.13 0.23
CA LEU A 121 -19.05 12.69 0.18
C LEU A 121 -18.10 11.86 1.07
N GLY A 122 -17.21 12.50 1.83
CA GLY A 122 -16.17 11.83 2.62
C GLY A 122 -15.07 11.19 1.77
N ARG A 123 -14.95 11.55 0.48
CA ARG A 123 -13.89 11.04 -0.40
C ARG A 123 -12.67 11.95 -0.35
N THR A 124 -11.47 11.37 -0.34
CA THR A 124 -10.22 12.14 -0.36
C THR A 124 -10.18 13.04 -1.59
N GLU A 125 -10.20 14.35 -1.39
CA GLU A 125 -10.18 15.37 -2.44
C GLU A 125 -8.74 15.78 -2.78
N LYS A 126 -7.89 15.92 -1.76
CA LYS A 126 -6.51 16.37 -1.93
C LYS A 126 -5.58 15.70 -0.93
N VAL A 127 -4.41 15.31 -1.42
CA VAL A 127 -3.27 14.88 -0.59
C VAL A 127 -2.12 15.85 -0.87
N THR A 128 -1.72 16.63 0.14
CA THR A 128 -0.64 17.61 0.02
C THR A 128 0.64 17.05 0.60
N ILE A 129 1.77 17.21 -0.10
CA ILE A 129 3.10 16.89 0.42
C ILE A 129 3.62 18.13 1.16
N THR A 130 3.76 18.03 2.48
CA THR A 130 4.11 19.18 3.34
C THR A 130 5.60 19.53 3.28
N THR A 131 6.44 18.61 2.82
CA THR A 131 7.90 18.81 2.66
C THR A 131 8.29 19.44 1.34
N SER A 132 7.33 19.75 0.45
CA SER A 132 7.60 20.35 -0.86
C SER A 132 6.49 21.32 -1.23
N ALA A 133 6.83 22.61 -1.33
CA ALA A 133 5.86 23.65 -1.63
C ALA A 133 5.14 23.39 -2.96
N GLY A 134 3.81 23.52 -2.95
CA GLY A 134 2.99 23.36 -4.15
C GLY A 134 2.92 21.94 -4.72
N ARG A 135 3.39 20.92 -3.98
CA ARG A 135 3.32 19.52 -4.41
C ARG A 135 2.12 18.82 -3.79
N TYR A 136 1.22 18.31 -4.62
CA TYR A 136 0.00 17.64 -4.15
C TYR A 136 -0.61 16.75 -5.23
N ILE A 137 -1.56 15.92 -4.81
CA ILE A 137 -2.42 15.14 -5.69
C ILE A 137 -3.85 15.56 -5.41
N SER A 138 -4.63 15.88 -6.45
CA SER A 138 -6.07 16.12 -6.34
C SER A 138 -6.86 15.00 -7.01
N TYR A 139 -8.08 14.79 -6.53
CA TYR A 139 -8.99 13.77 -6.99
C TYR A 139 -10.36 14.39 -7.28
N THR A 140 -10.95 14.00 -8.40
CA THR A 140 -12.29 14.41 -8.80
C THR A 140 -13.17 13.18 -8.91
N TYR A 141 -14.35 13.28 -8.33
CA TYR A 141 -15.35 12.22 -8.31
C TYR A 141 -16.60 12.70 -9.03
N ASP A 142 -17.35 11.77 -9.61
CA ASP A 142 -18.71 12.06 -10.04
C ASP A 142 -19.67 12.18 -8.84
N ALA A 143 -20.92 12.52 -9.12
CA ALA A 143 -21.96 12.68 -8.09
C ALA A 143 -22.28 11.38 -7.34
N THR A 144 -21.91 10.21 -7.88
CA THR A 144 -22.08 8.91 -7.23
C THR A 144 -20.87 8.53 -6.35
N GLY A 145 -19.82 9.35 -6.36
CA GLY A 145 -18.60 9.13 -5.61
C GLY A 145 -17.59 8.22 -6.32
N VAL A 146 -17.76 7.95 -7.62
CA VAL A 146 -16.78 7.22 -8.42
C VAL A 146 -15.65 8.15 -8.81
N LEU A 147 -14.40 7.70 -8.63
CA LEU A 147 -13.22 8.46 -9.04
C LEU A 147 -13.16 8.55 -10.56
N VAL A 148 -13.17 9.77 -11.11
CA VAL A 148 -13.10 10.01 -12.56
C VAL A 148 -11.78 10.63 -12.99
N ARG A 149 -11.07 11.32 -12.08
CA ARG A 149 -9.80 11.95 -12.41
C ARG A 149 -8.87 12.05 -11.19
N LYS A 150 -7.59 11.81 -11.43
CA LYS A 150 -6.48 12.08 -10.52
C LYS A 150 -5.50 13.04 -11.20
N GLN A 151 -5.09 14.09 -10.51
CA GLN A 151 -4.11 15.05 -11.02
C GLN A 151 -2.95 15.20 -10.05
N GLN A 152 -1.73 15.21 -10.58
CA GLN A 152 -0.49 15.36 -9.80
C GLN A 152 0.11 16.72 -10.11
N TYR A 153 0.45 17.47 -9.08
CA TYR A 153 1.02 18.80 -9.17
C TYR A 153 2.38 18.83 -8.48
N ASP A 154 3.30 19.58 -9.09
CA ASP A 154 4.59 19.93 -8.50
C ASP A 154 4.83 21.42 -8.69
N ASN A 155 5.24 22.10 -7.62
CA ASN A 155 5.34 23.57 -7.59
C ASN A 155 4.08 24.28 -8.15
N ASN A 156 2.88 23.76 -7.81
CA ASN A 156 1.57 24.19 -8.33
C ASN A 156 1.36 24.04 -9.84
N SER A 157 2.28 23.41 -10.56
CA SER A 157 2.16 23.12 -11.98
C SER A 157 1.66 21.69 -12.19
N LEU A 158 0.67 21.51 -13.07
CA LEU A 158 0.11 20.21 -13.41
C LEU A 158 1.15 19.35 -14.14
N GLN A 159 1.50 18.21 -13.56
CA GLN A 159 2.50 17.28 -14.10
C GLN A 159 1.88 16.10 -14.83
N LYS A 160 0.78 15.57 -14.28
CA LYS A 160 0.13 14.37 -14.81
C LYS A 160 -1.36 14.38 -14.52
N THR A 161 -2.16 14.08 -15.54
CA THR A 161 -3.58 13.77 -15.40
C THR A 161 -3.79 12.29 -15.67
N THR A 162 -4.55 11.62 -14.80
CA THR A 162 -5.03 10.26 -15.02
C THR A 162 -6.55 10.26 -14.98
N ASP A 163 -7.18 9.90 -16.09
CA ASP A 163 -8.64 9.84 -16.23
C ASP A 163 -9.13 8.39 -16.18
N TYR A 164 -10.24 8.17 -15.48
CA TYR A 164 -10.91 6.88 -15.35
C TYR A 164 -12.28 6.97 -16.02
N ILE A 165 -12.43 6.32 -17.17
CA ILE A 165 -13.64 6.43 -18.00
C ILE A 165 -14.08 5.03 -18.39
N ALA A 166 -15.24 4.58 -17.87
CA ALA A 166 -15.85 3.29 -18.21
C ALA A 166 -14.88 2.07 -18.14
N GLY A 167 -13.99 2.05 -17.15
CA GLY A 167 -13.00 0.97 -16.96
C GLY A 167 -11.71 1.13 -17.77
N PHE A 168 -11.59 2.17 -18.59
CA PHE A 168 -10.38 2.57 -19.28
C PHE A 168 -9.64 3.63 -18.47
N VAL A 169 -8.31 3.55 -18.49
CA VAL A 169 -7.43 4.49 -17.81
C VAL A 169 -6.60 5.22 -18.84
N TYR A 170 -6.69 6.54 -18.84
CA TYR A 170 -5.93 7.42 -19.71
C TYR A 170 -4.91 8.20 -18.90
N GLU A 171 -3.70 8.35 -19.42
CA GLU A 171 -2.67 9.19 -18.84
C GLU A 171 -2.34 10.31 -19.83
N ASN A 172 -2.53 11.56 -19.41
CA ASN A 172 -2.37 12.76 -20.25
C ASN A 172 -3.15 12.65 -21.58
N GLY A 173 -4.36 12.11 -21.52
CA GLY A 173 -5.25 11.93 -22.68
C GLY A 173 -4.96 10.69 -23.54
N ALA A 174 -3.84 9.99 -23.34
CA ALA A 174 -3.52 8.77 -24.06
C ALA A 174 -3.99 7.52 -23.30
N LEU A 175 -4.55 6.54 -24.01
CA LEU A 175 -4.93 5.26 -23.39
C LEU A 175 -3.69 4.60 -22.76
N SER A 176 -3.77 4.31 -21.47
CA SER A 176 -2.72 3.62 -20.71
C SER A 176 -3.04 2.13 -20.56
N TYR A 177 -4.21 1.80 -20.01
CA TYR A 177 -4.67 0.41 -19.89
C TYR A 177 -6.18 0.33 -19.67
N PHE A 178 -6.74 -0.87 -19.78
CA PHE A 178 -8.09 -1.20 -19.37
C PHE A 178 -8.15 -2.63 -18.81
N GLY A 179 -9.17 -2.91 -18.00
CA GLY A 179 -9.33 -4.21 -17.35
C GLY A 179 -9.70 -5.35 -18.32
N MET A 180 -9.29 -6.57 -17.98
CA MET A 180 -9.79 -7.83 -18.56
C MET A 180 -10.06 -8.83 -17.44
N ALA A 181 -10.74 -9.94 -17.72
CA ALA A 181 -11.20 -10.90 -16.71
C ALA A 181 -10.08 -11.37 -15.73
N GLU A 182 -8.88 -11.63 -16.26
CA GLU A 182 -7.74 -12.17 -15.50
C GLU A 182 -6.60 -11.15 -15.32
N GLY A 183 -6.87 -9.85 -15.51
CA GLY A 183 -5.82 -8.84 -15.36
C GLY A 183 -6.14 -7.54 -16.10
N ARG A 184 -5.22 -7.08 -16.95
CA ARG A 184 -5.42 -5.88 -17.77
C ARG A 184 -4.80 -5.99 -19.15
N VAL A 185 -5.27 -5.17 -20.07
CA VAL A 185 -4.63 -4.91 -21.35
C VAL A 185 -3.94 -3.56 -21.28
N ARG A 186 -2.61 -3.55 -21.44
CA ARG A 186 -1.77 -2.37 -21.37
C ARG A 186 -1.40 -1.88 -22.76
N ASN A 187 -1.53 -0.58 -22.99
CA ASN A 187 -0.99 0.06 -24.17
C ASN A 187 0.51 0.34 -23.99
N THR A 188 1.34 -0.20 -24.88
CA THR A 188 2.80 0.03 -24.88
C THR A 188 3.22 1.09 -25.90
N GLY A 189 2.28 1.91 -26.39
CA GLY A 189 2.50 2.93 -27.41
C GLY A 189 2.34 2.39 -28.84
N SER A 190 3.00 1.28 -29.17
CA SER A 190 2.92 0.63 -30.48
C SER A 190 1.99 -0.58 -30.55
N SER A 191 1.59 -1.12 -29.40
CA SER A 191 0.79 -2.35 -29.31
C SER A 191 0.00 -2.43 -28.02
N LEU A 192 -1.01 -3.32 -28.01
CA LEU A 192 -1.70 -3.72 -26.79
C LEU A 192 -1.11 -5.04 -26.29
N LYS A 193 -0.79 -5.12 -25.00
CA LYS A 193 -0.27 -6.33 -24.35
C LYS A 193 -1.15 -6.74 -23.18
N ALA A 194 -1.53 -8.01 -23.15
CA ALA A 194 -2.23 -8.59 -22.02
C ALA A 194 -1.23 -8.85 -20.87
N GLU A 195 -1.59 -8.39 -19.67
CA GLU A 195 -0.88 -8.66 -18.41
C GLU A 195 -1.84 -9.41 -17.48
N TYR A 196 -1.51 -10.66 -17.16
CA TYR A 196 -2.32 -11.52 -16.29
C TYR A 196 -1.89 -11.35 -14.83
N MET A 197 -2.86 -11.38 -13.93
CA MET A 197 -2.65 -11.16 -12.50
C MET A 197 -3.00 -12.41 -11.70
N VAL A 198 -2.04 -12.94 -10.95
CA VAL A 198 -2.30 -14.01 -9.97
C VAL A 198 -2.65 -13.35 -8.64
N LYS A 199 -3.83 -13.65 -8.11
CA LYS A 199 -4.32 -13.06 -6.86
C LYS A 199 -4.24 -14.04 -5.70
N ASP A 200 -4.06 -13.53 -4.49
CA ASP A 200 -4.25 -14.31 -3.27
C ASP A 200 -5.74 -14.44 -2.91
N TYR A 201 -6.02 -15.12 -1.79
CA TYR A 201 -7.38 -15.38 -1.32
C TYR A 201 -8.17 -14.11 -0.94
N GLN A 202 -7.47 -12.98 -0.72
CA GLN A 202 -8.09 -11.67 -0.44
C GLN A 202 -8.24 -10.82 -1.71
N GLY A 203 -7.85 -11.36 -2.87
CA GLY A 203 -7.90 -10.67 -4.15
C GLY A 203 -6.72 -9.75 -4.42
N ASN A 204 -5.68 -9.74 -3.58
CA ASN A 204 -4.48 -8.93 -3.81
C ASN A 204 -3.63 -9.56 -4.90
N VAL A 205 -3.16 -8.76 -5.86
CA VAL A 205 -2.26 -9.20 -6.92
C VAL A 205 -0.88 -9.56 -6.34
N ARG A 206 -0.38 -10.75 -6.66
CA ARG A 206 0.91 -11.30 -6.20
C ARG A 206 1.93 -11.48 -7.33
N VAL A 207 1.46 -11.65 -8.57
CA VAL A 207 2.26 -11.75 -9.80
C VAL A 207 1.49 -11.07 -10.93
#